data_AF-F4P1K7-F1
#
_entry.id   AF-F4P1K7-F1
#
_cell.length_a   1.000
_cell.length_b   1.000
_cell.length_c   1.000
_cell.angle_alpha   90.00
_cell.angle_beta   90.00
_cell.angle_gamma   90.00
#
_symmetry.space_group_name_H-M   'P 1'
#
loop_
_entity.id
_entity.type
_entity.pdbx_description
1 polymer ?
#
loop_
_entity_poly.entity_id
_entity_poly.type
_entity_poly.pdbx_seq_one_letter_code
_entity_poly.pdbx_strand_id
1 'polypeptide(L)'
;AANVTDPDNMQAAAVNLFYLANLMHDISYQYGFTEVAGNFQNDNFGKGGKGNDAVNINVMETSGSENALFLTPPDGQPGRMAMFRYTSTEPNRNPGLDSQIVVHEYGHGISSRLTGGPAADECLFDGEARGMSEGWSDLFAMIVTAKESHKTDTPIIIGTYITNSSTGVRTRPYTTDMKANPFTYSDIGNNQKSYIVGEVWASMLWEVYWNLVTKNGFSTNLHDAKGKFGNIITMQNMIGGFMLQPCKPTFLSARDAFIASDVAHYNGANKCEIWKGFAKRGLGVKAANSTNDFSVPDEC
;
A
#
# COMPACT_ATOMS: atom_id res chain seq x y z
N ALA A 1 21.69 5.85 -23.50
CA ALA A 1 20.91 5.47 -22.32
C ALA A 1 21.45 4.13 -21.82
N ALA A 2 21.47 3.91 -20.50
CA ALA A 2 22.46 3.02 -19.88
C ALA A 2 21.95 1.58 -19.66
N ASN A 3 22.85 0.59 -19.85
CA ASN A 3 22.54 -0.84 -19.72
C ASN A 3 22.22 -1.20 -18.25
N VAL A 4 21.12 -1.89 -17.99
CA VAL A 4 20.69 -2.25 -16.62
C VAL A 4 21.60 -3.23 -15.89
N THR A 5 22.45 -3.95 -16.62
CA THR A 5 23.50 -4.82 -16.02
C THR A 5 24.87 -4.15 -15.97
N ASP A 6 24.95 -2.88 -16.35
CA ASP A 6 26.16 -2.08 -16.13
C ASP A 6 26.41 -1.91 -14.62
N PRO A 7 27.66 -2.09 -14.15
CA PRO A 7 27.99 -2.03 -12.73
C PRO A 7 27.57 -0.72 -12.04
N ASP A 8 27.73 0.43 -12.71
CA ASP A 8 27.41 1.73 -12.11
C ASP A 8 25.88 1.90 -11.96
N ASN A 9 25.11 1.44 -12.95
CA ASN A 9 23.64 1.47 -12.86
C ASN A 9 23.11 0.49 -11.81
N MET A 10 23.72 -0.69 -11.69
CA MET A 10 23.39 -1.64 -10.62
C MET A 10 23.68 -1.06 -9.24
N GLN A 11 24.81 -0.36 -9.08
CA GLN A 11 25.14 0.31 -7.82
C GLN A 11 24.14 1.43 -7.50
N ALA A 12 23.77 2.24 -8.48
CA ALA A 12 22.76 3.29 -8.29
C ALA A 12 21.40 2.71 -7.88
N ALA A 13 20.94 1.64 -8.54
CA ALA A 13 19.71 0.95 -8.18
C ALA A 13 19.78 0.34 -6.76
N ALA A 14 20.92 -0.26 -6.39
CA ALA A 14 21.14 -0.82 -5.05
C ALA A 14 21.04 0.25 -3.96
N VAL A 15 21.65 1.43 -4.18
CA VAL A 15 21.59 2.55 -3.23
C VAL A 15 20.15 3.08 -3.09
N ASN A 16 19.42 3.23 -4.19
CA ASN A 16 18.03 3.70 -4.14
C ASN A 16 17.12 2.70 -3.43
N LEU A 17 17.27 1.40 -3.72
CA LEU A 17 16.55 0.32 -3.03
C LEU A 17 16.84 0.31 -1.53
N PHE A 18 18.12 0.40 -1.15
CA PHE A 18 18.53 0.46 0.24
C PHE A 18 17.92 1.69 0.95
N TYR A 19 17.99 2.87 0.33
CA TYR A 19 17.42 4.08 0.88
C TYR A 19 15.91 3.96 1.10
N LEU A 20 15.16 3.53 0.09
CA LEU A 20 13.69 3.45 0.16
C LEU A 20 13.21 2.36 1.11
N ALA A 21 13.89 1.21 1.18
CA ALA A 21 13.55 0.15 2.13
C ALA A 21 13.76 0.61 3.59
N ASN A 22 14.86 1.33 3.87
CA ASN A 22 15.10 1.90 5.21
C ASN A 22 14.13 3.06 5.50
N LEU A 23 13.79 3.88 4.50
CA LEU A 23 12.77 4.91 4.64
C LEU A 23 11.41 4.31 5.04
N MET A 24 10.99 3.24 4.36
CA MET A 24 9.74 2.54 4.65
C MET A 24 9.77 1.87 6.02
N HIS A 25 10.89 1.26 6.40
CA HIS A 25 11.11 0.75 7.76
C HIS A 25 10.87 1.87 8.78
N ASP A 26 11.59 2.99 8.66
CA ASP A 26 11.55 4.07 9.65
C ASP A 26 10.18 4.77 9.70
N ILE A 27 9.53 4.99 8.56
CA ILE A 27 8.18 5.54 8.51
C ILE A 27 7.23 4.58 9.22
N SER A 28 7.13 3.32 8.77
CA SER A 28 6.15 2.36 9.31
C SER A 28 6.37 2.03 10.79
N TYR A 29 7.61 2.09 11.28
CA TYR A 29 7.95 1.97 12.70
C TYR A 29 7.20 3.00 13.55
N GLN A 30 7.09 4.26 13.09
CA GLN A 30 6.40 5.33 13.83
C GLN A 30 4.91 5.07 13.98
N TYR A 31 4.30 4.35 13.04
CA TYR A 31 2.87 4.04 13.01
C TYR A 31 2.51 2.71 13.69
N GLY A 32 3.50 1.99 14.21
CA GLY A 32 3.30 0.78 15.02
C GLY A 32 3.85 -0.52 14.41
N PHE A 33 4.44 -0.50 13.23
CA PHE A 33 5.15 -1.66 12.68
C PHE A 33 6.53 -1.82 13.34
N THR A 34 6.46 -2.22 14.60
CA THR A 34 7.60 -2.39 15.53
C THR A 34 8.00 -3.85 15.63
N GLU A 35 9.02 -4.13 16.44
CA GLU A 35 9.57 -5.47 16.63
C GLU A 35 8.49 -6.48 17.07
N VAL A 36 7.65 -6.14 18.06
CA VAL A 36 6.56 -7.01 18.53
C VAL A 36 5.44 -7.21 17.49
N ALA A 37 5.32 -6.28 16.55
CA ALA A 37 4.38 -6.37 15.44
C ALA A 37 4.96 -7.13 14.23
N GLY A 38 6.17 -7.68 14.37
CA GLY A 38 6.88 -8.47 13.36
C GLY A 38 7.39 -7.62 12.21
N ASN A 39 8.06 -6.50 12.53
CA ASN A 39 8.82 -5.76 11.53
C ASN A 39 10.07 -6.52 11.07
N PHE A 40 10.76 -6.00 10.06
CA PHE A 40 11.94 -6.65 9.48
C PHE A 40 13.22 -6.05 10.05
N GLN A 41 13.84 -6.73 11.00
CA GLN A 41 15.07 -6.29 11.67
C GLN A 41 16.03 -7.47 11.92
N ASN A 42 17.32 -7.27 11.68
CA ASN A 42 18.29 -8.30 12.04
C ASN A 42 18.43 -8.44 13.56
N ASP A 43 18.45 -7.32 14.28
CA ASP A 43 18.44 -7.27 15.75
C ASP A 43 17.26 -6.42 16.24
N ASN A 44 16.54 -6.95 17.22
CA ASN A 44 15.37 -6.31 17.83
C ASN A 44 15.72 -5.56 19.12
N PHE A 45 17.00 -5.54 19.51
CA PHE A 45 17.51 -4.80 20.68
C PHE A 45 16.78 -5.17 21.99
N GLY A 46 16.31 -6.41 22.10
CA GLY A 46 15.55 -6.89 23.25
C GLY A 46 14.13 -6.33 23.38
N LYS A 47 13.57 -5.69 22.35
CA LYS A 47 12.22 -5.09 22.37
C LYS A 47 11.08 -6.07 22.09
N GLY A 48 11.38 -7.33 21.81
CA GLY A 48 10.41 -8.38 21.50
C GLY A 48 10.40 -8.77 20.02
N GLY A 49 9.38 -9.53 19.60
CA GLY A 49 9.32 -10.12 18.25
C GLY A 49 10.42 -11.15 18.00
N LYS A 50 10.60 -11.55 16.73
CA LYS A 50 11.68 -12.44 16.29
C LYS A 50 12.56 -11.74 15.26
N GLY A 51 13.79 -11.39 15.66
CA GLY A 51 14.78 -10.82 14.74
C GLY A 51 15.40 -11.84 13.78
N ASN A 52 16.55 -11.50 13.21
CA ASN A 52 17.22 -12.19 12.10
C ASN A 52 16.39 -12.23 10.81
N ASP A 53 15.59 -11.20 10.58
CA ASP A 53 14.63 -11.17 9.48
C ASP A 53 14.65 -9.89 8.66
N ALA A 54 15.80 -9.22 8.62
CA ALA A 54 16.03 -8.08 7.73
C ALA A 54 15.65 -8.41 6.28
N VAL A 55 15.15 -7.41 5.55
CA VAL A 55 14.76 -7.57 4.14
C VAL A 55 15.99 -7.82 3.27
N ASN A 56 16.01 -8.95 2.58
CA ASN A 56 16.98 -9.24 1.51
C ASN A 56 16.46 -8.66 0.20
N ILE A 57 17.26 -7.82 -0.46
CA ILE A 57 16.88 -7.15 -1.70
C ILE A 57 17.74 -7.65 -2.87
N ASN A 58 17.12 -8.34 -3.83
CA ASN A 58 17.73 -8.70 -5.10
C ASN A 58 17.58 -7.53 -6.08
N VAL A 59 18.66 -6.76 -6.29
CA VAL A 59 18.69 -5.56 -7.15
C VAL A 59 18.37 -5.86 -8.62
N MET A 60 18.72 -7.07 -9.06
CA MET A 60 18.37 -7.58 -10.38
C MET A 60 18.20 -9.09 -10.32
N GLU A 61 16.96 -9.55 -10.29
CA GLU A 61 16.61 -10.94 -10.40
C GLU A 61 16.57 -11.36 -11.88
N THR A 62 17.23 -12.47 -12.18
CA THR A 62 17.38 -12.98 -13.56
C THR A 62 16.47 -14.16 -13.86
N SER A 63 15.76 -14.68 -12.86
CA SER A 63 14.78 -15.76 -13.03
C SER A 63 13.48 -15.32 -13.73
N GLY A 64 13.35 -14.04 -14.10
CA GLY A 64 12.17 -13.47 -14.74
C GLY A 64 12.40 -12.06 -15.28
N SER A 65 11.34 -11.41 -15.74
CA SER A 65 11.34 -10.04 -16.27
C SER A 65 9.96 -9.38 -16.07
N GLU A 66 9.87 -8.07 -16.32
CA GLU A 66 8.63 -7.28 -16.31
C GLU A 66 7.86 -7.31 -14.99
N ASN A 67 8.59 -7.39 -13.86
CA ASN A 67 7.95 -7.52 -12.56
C ASN A 67 8.80 -6.99 -11.40
N ALA A 68 8.19 -6.92 -10.22
CA ALA A 68 8.84 -6.93 -8.92
C ALA A 68 8.04 -7.84 -7.99
N LEU A 69 8.64 -8.30 -6.89
CA LEU A 69 7.89 -9.04 -5.87
C LEU A 69 8.49 -8.82 -4.48
N PHE A 70 7.66 -9.07 -3.47
CA PHE A 70 8.07 -9.23 -2.09
C PHE A 70 7.52 -10.54 -1.51
N LEU A 71 8.39 -11.43 -1.04
CA LEU A 71 8.01 -12.61 -0.27
C LEU A 71 8.06 -12.28 1.22
N THR A 72 6.95 -12.55 1.90
CA THR A 72 6.78 -12.23 3.32
C THR A 72 6.56 -13.52 4.12
N PRO A 73 7.62 -14.23 4.51
CA PRO A 73 7.46 -15.32 5.46
C PRO A 73 7.09 -14.77 6.85
N PRO A 74 6.59 -15.63 7.76
CA PRO A 74 6.31 -15.25 9.15
C PRO A 74 7.53 -14.66 9.88
N ASP A 75 7.26 -13.91 10.96
CA ASP A 75 8.25 -13.23 11.80
C ASP A 75 9.43 -14.11 12.21
N GLY A 76 10.65 -13.57 12.12
CA GLY A 76 11.91 -14.29 12.32
C GLY A 76 12.49 -14.95 11.07
N GLN A 77 11.90 -14.74 9.90
CA GLN A 77 12.45 -15.14 8.61
C GLN A 77 12.59 -13.94 7.67
N PRO A 78 13.76 -13.75 7.01
CA PRO A 78 13.99 -12.61 6.12
C PRO A 78 12.92 -12.45 5.05
N GLY A 79 12.32 -11.26 4.97
CA GLY A 79 11.57 -10.84 3.79
C GLY A 79 12.48 -10.81 2.56
N ARG A 80 11.94 -11.11 1.38
CA ARG A 80 12.70 -11.08 0.12
C ARG A 80 12.03 -10.19 -0.90
N MET A 81 12.64 -9.04 -1.15
CA MET A 81 12.28 -8.15 -2.25
C MET A 81 13.12 -8.51 -3.48
N ALA A 82 12.50 -8.68 -4.65
CA ALA A 82 13.22 -8.99 -5.88
C ALA A 82 12.75 -8.11 -7.05
N MET A 83 13.73 -7.45 -7.69
CA MET A 83 13.52 -6.52 -8.80
C MET A 83 13.83 -7.22 -10.12
N PHE A 84 12.85 -7.38 -11.01
CA PHE A 84 13.06 -7.99 -12.32
C PHE A 84 13.19 -6.92 -13.40
N ARG A 85 14.04 -7.17 -14.38
CA ARG A 85 14.28 -6.23 -15.48
C ARG A 85 13.00 -5.98 -16.30
N TYR A 86 12.66 -4.72 -16.54
CA TYR A 86 11.63 -4.33 -17.51
C TYR A 86 12.26 -4.13 -18.88
N THR A 87 11.66 -4.74 -19.90
CA THR A 87 12.14 -4.83 -21.29
C THR A 87 11.22 -4.14 -22.30
N SER A 88 10.20 -3.42 -21.82
CA SER A 88 9.32 -2.61 -22.67
C SER A 88 9.99 -1.35 -23.27
N THR A 89 11.28 -1.13 -22.99
CA THR A 89 12.05 0.01 -23.49
C THR A 89 13.46 -0.38 -23.90
N GLU A 90 14.05 0.42 -24.80
CA GLU A 90 15.48 0.35 -25.12
C GLU A 90 16.16 1.67 -24.71
N PRO A 91 17.13 1.63 -23.78
CA PRO A 91 17.54 0.48 -22.99
C PRO A 91 16.44 0.05 -22.01
N ASN A 92 16.53 -1.21 -21.59
CA ASN A 92 15.73 -1.79 -20.51
C ASN A 92 15.78 -0.93 -19.23
N ARG A 93 14.82 -1.11 -18.33
CA ARG A 93 14.73 -0.36 -17.06
C ARG A 93 14.80 -1.29 -15.85
N ASN A 94 15.45 -0.81 -14.78
CA ASN A 94 15.49 -1.50 -13.49
C ASN A 94 14.39 -0.89 -12.58
N PRO A 95 13.43 -1.69 -12.07
CA PRO A 95 12.35 -1.17 -11.23
C PRO A 95 12.84 -0.64 -9.89
N GLY A 96 14.05 -0.98 -9.45
CA GLY A 96 14.69 -0.38 -8.27
C GLY A 96 15.00 1.11 -8.39
N LEU A 97 14.87 1.71 -9.58
CA LEU A 97 14.95 3.16 -9.79
C LEU A 97 13.56 3.83 -9.86
N ASP A 98 12.47 3.07 -9.77
CA ASP A 98 11.11 3.58 -9.69
C ASP A 98 10.63 3.52 -8.24
N SER A 99 10.65 4.67 -7.55
CA SER A 99 10.36 4.71 -6.12
C SER A 99 8.98 4.19 -5.76
N GLN A 100 8.00 4.32 -6.66
CA GLN A 100 6.64 3.80 -6.40
C GLN A 100 6.64 2.27 -6.38
N ILE A 101 7.42 1.62 -7.24
CA ILE A 101 7.53 0.16 -7.27
C ILE A 101 8.24 -0.36 -6.01
N VAL A 102 9.34 0.27 -5.61
CA VAL A 102 10.06 -0.16 -4.39
C VAL A 102 9.19 -0.03 -3.13
N VAL A 103 8.45 1.08 -3.01
CA VAL A 103 7.53 1.29 -1.89
C VAL A 103 6.36 0.32 -1.93
N HIS A 104 5.82 0.05 -3.13
CA HIS A 104 4.77 -0.96 -3.34
C HIS A 104 5.21 -2.32 -2.82
N GLU A 105 6.39 -2.81 -3.23
CA GLU A 105 6.89 -4.10 -2.77
C GLU A 105 7.06 -4.16 -1.25
N TYR A 106 7.58 -3.10 -0.64
CA TYR A 106 7.70 -3.06 0.82
C TYR A 106 6.31 -3.06 1.51
N GLY A 107 5.30 -2.45 0.87
CA GLY A 107 3.90 -2.47 1.32
C GLY A 107 3.32 -3.88 1.45
N HIS A 108 3.70 -4.81 0.58
CA HIS A 108 3.35 -6.23 0.72
C HIS A 108 3.94 -6.84 1.99
N GLY A 109 5.19 -6.50 2.32
CA GLY A 109 5.86 -6.88 3.57
C GLY A 109 5.07 -6.44 4.81
N ILE A 110 4.74 -5.15 4.88
CA ILE A 110 4.02 -4.56 6.01
C ILE A 110 2.62 -5.18 6.18
N SER A 111 1.83 -5.16 5.10
CA SER A 111 0.45 -5.65 5.15
C SER A 111 0.36 -7.15 5.49
N SER A 112 1.29 -7.95 4.98
CA SER A 112 1.31 -9.41 5.22
C SER A 112 1.76 -9.77 6.63
N ARG A 113 2.77 -9.08 7.21
CA ARG A 113 3.20 -9.33 8.61
C ARG A 113 2.13 -8.93 9.62
N LEU A 114 1.40 -7.85 9.34
CA LEU A 114 0.40 -7.32 10.28
C LEU A 114 -0.94 -8.08 10.21
N THR A 115 -1.38 -8.48 9.02
CA THR A 115 -2.68 -9.14 8.84
C THR A 115 -2.70 -10.54 9.45
N GLY A 116 -3.59 -10.77 10.41
CA GLY A 116 -3.65 -12.04 11.16
C GLY A 116 -2.54 -12.19 12.21
N GLY A 117 -1.65 -11.20 12.33
CA GLY A 117 -0.54 -11.15 13.29
C GLY A 117 0.77 -11.75 12.75
N PRO A 118 1.90 -11.43 13.41
CA PRO A 118 3.26 -11.65 12.87
C PRO A 118 3.65 -13.12 12.68
N ALA A 119 2.97 -14.04 13.35
CA ALA A 119 3.19 -15.48 13.21
C ALA A 119 2.28 -16.14 12.17
N ALA A 120 1.28 -15.42 11.65
CA ALA A 120 0.38 -15.94 10.64
C ALA A 120 1.08 -16.01 9.28
N ASP A 121 0.60 -16.91 8.44
CA ASP A 121 1.09 -17.08 7.08
C ASP A 121 -0.10 -17.05 6.10
N GLU A 122 0.17 -16.64 4.86
CA GLU A 122 -0.76 -16.67 3.74
C GLU A 122 -2.09 -15.89 3.94
N CYS A 123 -2.16 -14.95 4.89
CA CYS A 123 -3.40 -14.21 5.17
C CYS A 123 -3.85 -13.27 4.04
N LEU A 124 -2.93 -12.88 3.15
CA LEU A 124 -3.20 -12.05 1.97
C LEU A 124 -2.77 -12.74 0.66
N PHE A 125 -2.76 -14.08 0.62
CA PHE A 125 -2.16 -14.82 -0.49
C PHE A 125 -3.10 -15.15 -1.66
N ASP A 126 -4.42 -15.20 -1.44
CA ASP A 126 -5.37 -15.59 -2.49
C ASP A 126 -6.65 -14.74 -2.50
N GLY A 127 -7.36 -14.77 -3.62
CA GLY A 127 -8.65 -14.13 -3.84
C GLY A 127 -8.69 -12.63 -3.55
N GLU A 128 -9.78 -12.20 -2.93
CA GLU A 128 -10.04 -10.80 -2.57
C GLU A 128 -8.96 -10.23 -1.64
N ALA A 129 -8.46 -11.03 -0.70
CA ALA A 129 -7.39 -10.64 0.22
C ALA A 129 -6.07 -10.35 -0.51
N ARG A 130 -5.70 -11.17 -1.51
CA ARG A 130 -4.55 -10.88 -2.37
C ARG A 130 -4.73 -9.61 -3.17
N GLY A 131 -5.94 -9.39 -3.69
CA GLY A 131 -6.26 -8.16 -4.37
C GLY A 131 -6.10 -6.93 -3.48
N MET A 132 -6.59 -6.99 -2.24
CA MET A 132 -6.36 -5.89 -1.30
C MET A 132 -4.87 -5.68 -0.99
N SER A 133 -4.05 -6.74 -0.94
CA SER A 133 -2.58 -6.62 -0.82
C SER A 133 -1.99 -5.71 -1.89
N GLU A 134 -2.36 -5.90 -3.16
CA GLU A 134 -1.96 -5.02 -4.27
C GLU A 134 -2.42 -3.56 -4.04
N GLY A 135 -3.67 -3.38 -3.59
CA GLY A 135 -4.24 -2.05 -3.38
C GLY A 135 -3.61 -1.30 -2.20
N TRP A 136 -3.31 -1.98 -1.10
CA TRP A 136 -2.58 -1.38 0.03
C TRP A 136 -1.17 -0.97 -0.36
N SER A 137 -0.48 -1.82 -1.12
CA SER A 137 0.86 -1.53 -1.62
C SER A 137 0.88 -0.32 -2.56
N ASP A 138 -0.12 -0.19 -3.46
CA ASP A 138 -0.29 1.03 -4.26
C ASP A 138 -0.58 2.26 -3.38
N LEU A 139 -1.44 2.14 -2.36
CA LEU A 139 -1.73 3.27 -1.47
C LEU A 139 -0.48 3.72 -0.70
N PHE A 140 0.35 2.80 -0.20
CA PHE A 140 1.64 3.16 0.40
C PHE A 140 2.49 3.98 -0.57
N ALA A 141 2.64 3.51 -1.82
CA ALA A 141 3.39 4.23 -2.84
C ALA A 141 2.81 5.63 -3.10
N MET A 142 1.49 5.74 -3.15
CA MET A 142 0.80 7.01 -3.38
C MET A 142 0.96 8.00 -2.22
N ILE A 143 0.85 7.54 -0.96
CA ILE A 143 1.01 8.42 0.22
C ILE A 143 2.47 8.87 0.37
N VAL A 144 3.43 7.95 0.24
CA VAL A 144 4.87 8.23 0.43
C VAL A 144 5.40 9.16 -0.67
N THR A 145 4.82 9.11 -1.86
CA THR A 145 5.19 10.00 -2.99
C THR A 145 4.25 11.20 -3.18
N ALA A 146 3.28 11.39 -2.28
CA ALA A 146 2.36 12.52 -2.33
C ALA A 146 3.10 13.85 -2.13
N LYS A 147 2.62 14.90 -2.81
CA LYS A 147 3.19 16.25 -2.76
C LYS A 147 2.12 17.24 -2.32
N GLU A 148 2.55 18.30 -1.66
CA GLU A 148 1.67 19.40 -1.24
C GLU A 148 0.95 20.06 -2.43
N SER A 149 1.53 20.02 -3.63
CA SER A 149 0.93 20.55 -4.85
C SER A 149 -0.16 19.66 -5.46
N HIS A 150 -0.29 18.39 -5.02
CA HIS A 150 -1.36 17.52 -5.48
C HIS A 150 -2.72 18.04 -4.98
N LYS A 151 -3.76 17.79 -5.78
CA LYS A 151 -5.16 18.09 -5.49
C LYS A 151 -5.97 16.80 -5.54
N THR A 152 -7.21 16.85 -5.05
CA THR A 152 -8.12 15.70 -5.01
C THR A 152 -8.25 14.98 -6.36
N ASP A 153 -8.32 15.73 -7.46
CA ASP A 153 -8.46 15.22 -8.81
C ASP A 153 -7.13 14.95 -9.54
N THR A 154 -5.98 15.19 -8.90
CA THR A 154 -4.67 14.95 -9.50
C THR A 154 -4.50 13.46 -9.80
N PRO A 155 -4.30 13.07 -11.07
CA PRO A 155 -4.12 11.67 -11.43
C PRO A 155 -2.73 11.18 -10.98
N ILE A 156 -2.72 10.10 -10.21
CA ILE A 156 -1.51 9.37 -9.84
C ILE A 156 -1.39 8.12 -10.71
N ILE A 157 -0.25 7.95 -11.36
CA ILE A 157 0.02 6.87 -12.30
C ILE A 157 1.24 6.10 -11.79
N ILE A 158 1.06 4.83 -11.47
CA ILE A 158 2.13 3.95 -10.94
C ILE A 158 2.94 3.37 -12.10
N GLY A 159 4.27 3.36 -11.97
CA GLY A 159 5.15 2.64 -12.88
C GLY A 159 5.35 3.30 -14.26
N THR A 160 5.23 4.64 -14.33
CA THR A 160 5.48 5.37 -15.59
C THR A 160 6.95 5.28 -16.01
N TYR A 161 7.88 5.21 -15.06
CA TYR A 161 9.28 4.98 -15.37
C TYR A 161 9.47 3.56 -15.90
N ILE A 162 9.10 2.51 -15.19
CA ILE A 162 9.39 1.13 -15.67
C ILE A 162 8.77 0.80 -17.04
N THR A 163 7.59 1.36 -17.34
CA THR A 163 6.89 1.12 -18.61
C THR A 163 7.25 2.08 -19.73
N ASN A 164 7.79 3.27 -19.40
CA ASN A 164 7.88 4.41 -20.32
C ASN A 164 6.55 4.80 -20.97
N SER A 165 5.48 4.60 -20.22
CA SER A 165 4.14 4.95 -20.64
C SER A 165 3.57 6.02 -19.73
N SER A 166 2.85 6.99 -20.30
CA SER A 166 2.05 7.94 -19.54
C SER A 166 0.85 7.30 -18.83
N THR A 167 0.56 6.02 -19.10
CA THR A 167 -0.53 5.27 -18.44
C THR A 167 -0.03 4.33 -17.34
N GLY A 168 1.28 4.09 -17.24
CA GLY A 168 1.85 3.21 -16.23
C GLY A 168 1.38 1.75 -16.33
N VAL A 169 1.35 1.05 -15.19
CA VAL A 169 1.03 -0.40 -15.10
C VAL A 169 -0.42 -0.71 -14.75
N ARG A 170 -1.16 0.24 -14.17
CA ARG A 170 -2.57 0.05 -13.77
C ARG A 170 -3.51 0.41 -14.92
N THR A 171 -4.72 -0.14 -14.92
CA THR A 171 -5.69 0.10 -16.00
C THR A 171 -6.30 1.50 -15.96
N ARG A 172 -6.34 2.14 -14.79
CA ARG A 172 -6.82 3.52 -14.59
C ARG A 172 -5.86 4.30 -13.68
N PRO A 173 -5.77 5.63 -13.82
CA PRO A 173 -5.08 6.46 -12.83
C PRO A 173 -5.85 6.46 -11.51
N TYR A 174 -5.14 6.62 -10.40
CA TYR A 174 -5.77 6.88 -9.11
C TYR A 174 -6.09 8.37 -8.99
N THR A 175 -7.37 8.70 -8.84
CA THR A 175 -7.89 10.07 -8.76
C THR A 175 -9.29 10.05 -8.16
N THR A 176 -9.73 11.15 -7.54
CA THR A 176 -11.13 11.28 -7.08
C THR A 176 -12.12 11.59 -8.21
N ASP A 177 -11.64 11.81 -9.44
CA ASP A 177 -12.49 12.00 -10.62
C ASP A 177 -13.09 10.66 -11.11
N MET A 178 -14.38 10.47 -10.85
CA MET A 178 -15.12 9.26 -11.25
C MET A 178 -15.24 9.08 -12.77
N LYS A 179 -15.00 10.12 -13.59
CA LYS A 179 -14.95 9.96 -15.05
C LYS A 179 -13.65 9.30 -15.49
N ALA A 180 -12.53 9.68 -14.87
CA ALA A 180 -11.22 9.13 -15.18
C ALA A 180 -11.02 7.74 -14.57
N ASN A 181 -11.56 7.51 -13.37
CA ASN A 181 -11.55 6.21 -12.71
C ASN A 181 -12.94 5.88 -12.14
N PRO A 182 -13.77 5.14 -12.89
CA PRO A 182 -15.14 4.82 -12.51
C PRO A 182 -15.27 3.62 -11.57
N PHE A 183 -14.16 3.04 -11.06
CA PHE A 183 -14.23 1.82 -10.26
C PHE A 183 -15.07 1.98 -9.00
N THR A 184 -15.88 0.96 -8.76
CA THR A 184 -16.80 0.77 -7.64
C THR A 184 -16.69 -0.65 -7.09
N TYR A 185 -17.31 -0.90 -5.94
CA TYR A 185 -17.34 -2.23 -5.33
C TYR A 185 -17.92 -3.29 -6.27
N SER A 186 -18.90 -2.97 -7.13
CA SER A 186 -19.44 -3.96 -8.07
C SER A 186 -18.47 -4.44 -9.14
N ASP A 187 -17.41 -3.69 -9.40
CA ASP A 187 -16.41 -4.07 -10.42
C ASP A 187 -15.55 -5.27 -9.98
N ILE A 188 -15.53 -5.61 -8.69
CA ILE A 188 -14.90 -6.86 -8.25
C ILE A 188 -15.73 -8.08 -8.69
N GLY A 189 -17.07 -7.98 -8.73
CA GLY A 189 -17.97 -9.07 -9.13
C GLY A 189 -17.54 -10.45 -8.61
N ASN A 190 -17.37 -11.41 -9.54
CA ASN A 190 -16.72 -12.71 -9.32
C ASN A 190 -15.24 -12.73 -9.76
N ASN A 191 -14.67 -11.58 -10.08
CA ASN A 191 -13.31 -11.43 -10.57
C ASN A 191 -12.32 -11.51 -9.40
N GLN A 192 -11.56 -12.60 -9.35
CA GLN A 192 -10.51 -12.82 -8.34
C GLN A 192 -9.11 -12.44 -8.86
N LYS A 193 -9.01 -11.69 -9.97
CA LYS A 193 -7.72 -11.20 -10.46
C LYS A 193 -7.21 -10.09 -9.54
N SER A 194 -6.13 -10.37 -8.82
CA SER A 194 -5.58 -9.51 -7.78
C SER A 194 -5.39 -8.05 -8.21
N TYR A 195 -4.89 -7.80 -9.42
CA TYR A 195 -4.62 -6.44 -9.88
C TYR A 195 -5.89 -5.58 -10.04
N ILE A 196 -7.00 -6.11 -10.58
CA ILE A 196 -8.25 -5.34 -10.70
C ILE A 196 -8.85 -5.09 -9.32
N VAL A 197 -8.87 -6.11 -8.46
CA VAL A 197 -9.35 -5.98 -7.09
C VAL A 197 -8.52 -4.94 -6.33
N GLY A 198 -7.20 -4.94 -6.51
CA GLY A 198 -6.29 -3.94 -5.96
C GLY A 198 -6.57 -2.53 -6.46
N GLU A 199 -6.79 -2.35 -7.77
CA GLU A 199 -7.15 -1.04 -8.33
C GLU A 199 -8.46 -0.51 -7.76
N VAL A 200 -9.48 -1.36 -7.59
CA VAL A 200 -10.74 -0.97 -6.93
C VAL A 200 -10.48 -0.55 -5.48
N TRP A 201 -9.73 -1.37 -4.73
CA TRP A 201 -9.45 -1.13 -3.31
C TRP A 201 -8.65 0.16 -3.08
N ALA A 202 -7.54 0.34 -3.81
CA ALA A 202 -6.72 1.55 -3.74
C ALA A 202 -7.53 2.79 -4.15
N SER A 203 -8.42 2.68 -5.14
CA SER A 203 -9.31 3.78 -5.54
C SER A 203 -10.26 4.20 -4.41
N MET A 204 -10.83 3.24 -3.67
CA MET A 204 -11.65 3.53 -2.48
C MET A 204 -10.85 4.22 -1.38
N LEU A 205 -9.67 3.69 -1.06
CA LEU A 205 -8.81 4.28 -0.04
C LEU A 205 -8.30 5.66 -0.44
N TRP A 206 -8.14 5.95 -1.73
CA TRP A 206 -7.75 7.28 -2.20
C TRP A 206 -8.84 8.33 -2.00
N GLU A 207 -10.12 7.94 -2.08
CA GLU A 207 -11.23 8.83 -1.67
C GLU A 207 -11.16 9.14 -0.17
N VAL A 208 -10.91 8.11 0.65
CA VAL A 208 -10.74 8.26 2.10
C VAL A 208 -9.56 9.18 2.42
N TYR A 209 -8.40 8.95 1.79
CA TYR A 209 -7.21 9.78 1.92
C TYR A 209 -7.53 11.25 1.65
N TRP A 210 -8.18 11.56 0.53
CA TRP A 210 -8.48 12.95 0.16
C TRP A 210 -9.54 13.58 1.06
N ASN A 211 -10.53 12.83 1.53
CA ASN A 211 -11.48 13.35 2.52
C ASN A 211 -10.75 13.73 3.83
N LEU A 212 -9.85 12.87 4.29
CA LEU A 212 -9.05 13.11 5.49
C LEU A 212 -8.09 14.29 5.31
N VAL A 213 -7.40 14.39 4.16
CA VAL A 213 -6.49 15.51 3.86
C VAL A 213 -7.26 16.83 3.72
N THR A 214 -8.43 16.81 3.09
CA THR A 214 -9.27 18.02 2.97
C THR A 214 -9.73 18.51 4.33
N LYS A 215 -10.10 17.60 5.25
CA LYS A 215 -10.53 17.96 6.60
C LYS A 215 -9.37 18.39 7.51
N ASN A 216 -8.26 17.66 7.47
CA ASN A 216 -7.21 17.73 8.49
C ASN A 216 -5.90 18.35 7.98
N GLY A 217 -5.83 18.74 6.70
CA GLY A 217 -4.61 19.23 6.06
C GLY A 217 -3.64 18.11 5.66
N PHE A 218 -2.51 18.52 5.07
CA PHE A 218 -1.44 17.63 4.60
C PHE A 218 -0.13 17.93 5.36
N SER A 219 0.62 16.88 5.69
CA SER A 219 1.98 17.00 6.24
C SER A 219 3.02 16.48 5.25
N THR A 220 4.11 17.20 5.05
CA THR A 220 5.28 16.71 4.30
C THR A 220 6.18 15.79 5.13
N ASN A 221 5.96 15.71 6.44
CA ASN A 221 6.74 14.87 7.35
C ASN A 221 5.94 13.63 7.76
N LEU A 222 6.20 12.51 7.10
CA LEU A 222 5.61 11.21 7.44
C LEU A 222 6.28 10.53 8.64
N HIS A 223 7.44 11.00 9.11
CA HIS A 223 8.13 10.45 10.28
C HIS A 223 7.51 10.91 11.61
N ASP A 224 6.54 11.83 11.58
CA ASP A 224 5.81 12.25 12.78
C ASP A 224 4.40 11.65 12.79
N ALA A 225 4.27 10.40 13.23
CA ALA A 225 2.98 9.72 13.34
C ALA A 225 2.04 10.36 14.39
N LYS A 226 2.52 11.29 15.23
CA LYS A 226 1.68 12.00 16.21
C LYS A 226 0.91 13.17 15.58
N GLY A 227 1.28 13.57 14.37
CA GLY A 227 0.56 14.57 13.61
C GLY A 227 -0.90 14.16 13.39
N LYS A 228 -1.80 15.14 13.38
CA LYS A 228 -3.22 14.91 13.10
C LYS A 228 -3.61 15.34 11.69
N PHE A 229 -2.67 15.26 10.75
CA PHE A 229 -2.90 15.59 9.35
C PHE A 229 -3.51 14.41 8.60
N GLY A 230 -4.27 14.65 7.53
CA GLY A 230 -5.06 13.62 6.87
C GLY A 230 -4.26 12.46 6.30
N ASN A 231 -3.06 12.74 5.76
CA ASN A 231 -2.17 11.70 5.25
C ASN A 231 -1.54 10.86 6.37
N ILE A 232 -1.25 11.47 7.53
CA ILE A 232 -0.77 10.76 8.74
C ILE A 232 -1.90 9.90 9.33
N ILE A 233 -3.11 10.45 9.46
CA ILE A 233 -4.30 9.72 9.91
C ILE A 233 -4.59 8.54 8.98
N THR A 234 -4.48 8.72 7.67
CA THR A 234 -4.67 7.63 6.70
C THR A 234 -3.65 6.51 6.91
N MET A 235 -2.36 6.87 7.06
CA MET A 235 -1.29 5.90 7.32
C MET A 235 -1.48 5.16 8.65
N GLN A 236 -1.84 5.87 9.72
CA GLN A 236 -2.13 5.27 11.02
C GLN A 236 -3.31 4.32 10.97
N ASN A 237 -4.40 4.72 10.31
CA ASN A 237 -5.60 3.89 10.20
C ASN A 237 -5.40 2.68 9.28
N MET A 238 -4.53 2.80 8.28
CA MET A 238 -4.12 1.67 7.44
C MET A 238 -3.33 0.64 8.25
N ILE A 239 -2.28 1.06 8.96
CA ILE A 239 -1.43 0.16 9.75
C ILE A 239 -2.18 -0.45 10.94
N GLY A 240 -2.95 0.36 11.67
CA GLY A 240 -3.81 -0.15 12.75
C GLY A 240 -4.93 -1.05 12.23
N GLY A 241 -5.49 -0.75 11.06
CA GLY A 241 -6.47 -1.60 10.39
C GLY A 241 -5.93 -2.99 10.06
N PHE A 242 -4.67 -3.11 9.61
CA PHE A 242 -4.04 -4.41 9.39
C PHE A 242 -3.96 -5.27 10.65
N MET A 243 -3.67 -4.64 11.80
CA MET A 243 -3.60 -5.33 13.09
C MET A 243 -4.97 -5.78 13.61
N LEU A 244 -6.05 -5.18 13.12
CA LEU A 244 -7.43 -5.44 13.57
C LEU A 244 -8.21 -6.36 12.63
N GLN A 245 -7.87 -6.39 11.34
CA GLN A 245 -8.59 -7.19 10.35
C GLN A 245 -8.28 -8.69 10.52
N PRO A 246 -9.24 -9.58 10.21
CA PRO A 246 -9.01 -11.03 10.28
C PRO A 246 -8.01 -11.49 9.21
N CYS A 247 -7.48 -12.70 9.38
CA CYS A 247 -6.80 -13.39 8.29
C CYS A 247 -7.76 -13.64 7.12
N LYS A 248 -7.29 -13.48 5.87
CA LYS A 248 -8.11 -13.52 4.64
C LYS A 248 -9.31 -12.57 4.70
N PRO A 249 -9.07 -11.26 4.92
CA PRO A 249 -10.15 -10.29 5.01
C PRO A 249 -10.88 -10.12 3.68
N THR A 250 -12.12 -9.65 3.75
CA THR A 250 -12.88 -9.04 2.65
C THR A 250 -12.79 -7.51 2.74
N PHE A 251 -13.18 -6.80 1.68
CA PHE A 251 -13.31 -5.34 1.63
C PHE A 251 -14.16 -4.82 2.79
N LEU A 252 -15.25 -5.51 3.12
CA LEU A 252 -16.12 -5.15 4.23
C LEU A 252 -15.38 -5.24 5.57
N SER A 253 -14.72 -6.37 5.83
CA SER A 253 -13.97 -6.53 7.08
C SER A 253 -12.76 -5.60 7.18
N ALA A 254 -12.11 -5.29 6.06
CA ALA A 254 -10.98 -4.36 6.01
C ALA A 254 -11.42 -2.90 6.19
N ARG A 255 -12.54 -2.49 5.57
CA ARG A 255 -13.19 -1.19 5.81
C ARG A 255 -13.51 -1.02 7.29
N ASP A 256 -14.17 -2.02 7.87
CA ASP A 256 -14.60 -1.97 9.27
C ASP A 256 -13.38 -1.94 10.22
N ALA A 257 -12.31 -2.66 9.90
CA ALA A 257 -11.04 -2.59 10.63
C ALA A 257 -10.36 -1.21 10.51
N PHE A 258 -10.39 -0.57 9.34
CA PHE A 258 -9.88 0.79 9.16
C PHE A 258 -10.66 1.80 10.02
N ILE A 259 -11.99 1.68 10.07
CA ILE A 259 -12.85 2.50 10.93
C ILE A 259 -12.58 2.22 12.41
N ALA A 260 -12.41 0.96 12.79
CA ALA A 260 -12.07 0.57 14.16
C ALA A 260 -10.70 1.14 14.58
N SER A 261 -9.75 1.22 13.67
CA SER A 261 -8.48 1.91 13.91
C SER A 261 -8.67 3.41 14.18
N ASP A 262 -9.57 4.09 13.45
CA ASP A 262 -9.88 5.50 13.72
C ASP A 262 -10.53 5.69 15.12
N VAL A 263 -11.35 4.73 15.54
CA VAL A 263 -11.90 4.70 16.91
C VAL A 263 -10.78 4.55 17.94
N ALA A 264 -9.85 3.62 17.72
CA ALA A 264 -8.77 3.34 18.67
C ALA A 264 -7.75 4.50 18.80
N HIS A 265 -7.41 5.16 17.69
CA HIS A 265 -6.36 6.19 17.68
C HIS A 265 -6.89 7.63 17.74
N TYR A 266 -8.11 7.87 17.27
CA TYR A 266 -8.68 9.20 17.11
C TYR A 266 -10.09 9.35 17.69
N ASN A 267 -10.54 8.39 18.51
CA ASN A 267 -11.88 8.36 19.10
C ASN A 267 -13.02 8.47 18.06
N GLY A 268 -12.78 8.02 16.82
CA GLY A 268 -13.76 8.04 15.74
C GLY A 268 -14.00 9.43 15.14
N ALA A 269 -13.12 10.40 15.40
CA ALA A 269 -13.27 11.78 14.97
C ALA A 269 -13.35 11.95 13.44
N ASN A 270 -12.93 10.94 12.67
CA ASN A 270 -12.94 10.98 11.20
C ASN A 270 -13.90 9.97 10.56
N LYS A 271 -14.78 9.35 11.36
CA LYS A 271 -15.70 8.30 10.91
C LYS A 271 -16.49 8.71 9.65
N CYS A 272 -17.01 9.93 9.60
CA CYS A 272 -17.84 10.36 8.48
C CYS A 272 -17.05 10.58 7.19
N GLU A 273 -15.81 11.06 7.27
CA GLU A 273 -14.94 11.23 6.10
C GLU A 273 -14.52 9.89 5.52
N ILE A 274 -14.26 8.92 6.41
CA ILE A 274 -13.93 7.55 6.03
C ILE A 274 -15.14 6.88 5.35
N TRP A 275 -16.33 6.94 5.96
CA TRP A 275 -17.55 6.39 5.37
C TRP A 275 -17.88 7.04 4.03
N LYS A 276 -17.78 8.36 3.91
CA LYS A 276 -18.02 9.07 2.64
C LYS A 276 -17.06 8.63 1.55
N GLY A 277 -15.80 8.33 1.87
CA GLY A 277 -14.82 7.85 0.90
C GLY A 277 -15.18 6.46 0.36
N PHE A 278 -15.43 5.50 1.26
CA PHE A 278 -15.85 4.15 0.88
C PHE A 278 -17.20 4.13 0.16
N ALA A 279 -18.20 4.84 0.69
CA ALA A 279 -19.55 4.91 0.13
C ALA A 279 -19.56 5.54 -1.27
N LYS A 280 -18.71 6.55 -1.55
CA LYS A 280 -18.61 7.16 -2.90
C LYS A 280 -18.31 6.13 -4.00
N ARG A 281 -17.62 5.04 -3.66
CA ARG A 281 -17.30 3.94 -4.58
C ARG A 281 -18.07 2.66 -4.28
N GLY A 282 -19.21 2.76 -3.61
CA GLY A 282 -20.16 1.65 -3.45
C GLY A 282 -19.88 0.71 -2.28
N LEU A 283 -18.95 1.03 -1.37
CA LEU A 283 -18.69 0.24 -0.16
C LEU A 283 -19.34 0.86 1.10
N GLY A 284 -20.58 1.35 0.95
CA GLY A 284 -21.41 1.93 1.99
C GLY A 284 -21.99 0.93 2.99
N VAL A 285 -22.84 1.41 3.90
CA VAL A 285 -23.33 0.67 5.08
C VAL A 285 -23.96 -0.68 4.70
N LYS A 286 -24.69 -0.74 3.59
CA LYS A 286 -25.44 -1.92 3.16
C LYS A 286 -24.75 -2.71 2.04
N ALA A 287 -23.50 -2.39 1.71
CA ALA A 287 -22.75 -3.08 0.68
C ALA A 287 -22.56 -4.56 1.06
N ALA A 288 -22.83 -5.47 0.12
CA ALA A 288 -22.70 -6.91 0.34
C ALA A 288 -22.50 -7.63 -0.98
N ASN A 289 -21.70 -8.72 -0.98
CA ASN A 289 -21.53 -9.60 -2.15
C ASN A 289 -21.26 -8.83 -3.46
N SER A 290 -20.30 -7.91 -3.44
CA SER A 290 -19.98 -7.08 -4.62
C SER A 290 -21.17 -6.27 -5.15
N THR A 291 -22.15 -5.94 -4.31
CA THR A 291 -23.26 -5.04 -4.64
C THR A 291 -22.98 -3.68 -4.02
N ASN A 292 -23.02 -2.65 -4.87
CA ASN A 292 -22.79 -1.27 -4.44
C ASN A 292 -23.86 -0.82 -3.45
N ASP A 293 -23.42 -0.16 -2.39
CA ASP A 293 -24.24 0.71 -1.57
C ASP A 293 -23.52 2.05 -1.40
N PHE A 294 -24.24 3.14 -1.60
CA PHE A 294 -23.68 4.49 -1.52
C PHE A 294 -24.14 5.23 -0.25
N SER A 295 -24.81 4.52 0.68
CA SER A 295 -25.26 5.10 1.93
C SER A 295 -24.13 5.25 2.94
N VAL A 296 -24.23 6.29 3.76
CA VAL A 296 -23.38 6.53 4.94
C VAL A 296 -24.24 6.37 6.20
N PRO A 297 -23.64 6.16 7.39
CA PRO A 297 -24.39 6.14 8.65
C PRO A 297 -25.19 7.43 8.85
N ASP A 298 -26.36 7.36 9.48
CA ASP A 298 -27.29 8.50 9.63
C ASP A 298 -26.69 9.68 10.41
N GLU A 299 -25.70 9.42 11.26
CA GLU A 299 -24.94 10.45 12.00
C GLU A 299 -23.91 11.20 11.13
N CYS A 300 -23.77 10.82 9.86
CA CYS A 300 -22.86 11.38 8.86
C CYS A 300 -23.62 11.99 7.66
#